data_AF-N4W352-F1
#
_entry.id   AF-N4W352-F1
#
_cell.length_a   1.000
_cell.length_b   1.000
_cell.length_c   1.000
_cell.angle_alpha   90.00
_cell.angle_beta   90.00
_cell.angle_gamma   90.00
#
_symmetry.space_group_name_H-M   'P 1'
#
loop_
_entity.id
_entity.type
_entity.pdbx_description
1 polymer ?
#
loop_
_entity_poly.entity_id
_entity_poly.type
_entity_poly.pdbx_seq_one_letter_code
_entity_poly.pdbx_strand_id
1 'polypeptide(L)'
;MDAITQAILNRSKLEVELIKISQPTEDSFVMTIESKVSGTGPMGATMQPMTVDMMYNGGCFGKLNLPEVKTKSSGTLVVVTDQVIKIQDRNAFTAFVRAIKCDDELILRLDNGDCTIKALGLSAKVKYAKDVHIVGMKGPKISQVNSATRGGKFVNTMKVYNPSPLEIDHGVSIFELRNESGEPLAELKGDLRIVRGDFETTMEGSLKEGAKPSNKAVMVGLGTETKNWCDETIKNINCPFSITPQFSQMLQ
;
A
#
# COMPACT_ATOMS: atom_id res chain seq x y z
N MET A 1 -11.14 -32.00 19.16
CA MET A 1 -9.87 -31.47 18.62
C MET A 1 -10.10 -30.13 17.94
N ASP A 2 -11.09 -30.08 17.05
CA ASP A 2 -11.48 -28.89 16.28
C ASP A 2 -11.65 -27.63 17.14
N ALA A 3 -12.37 -27.71 18.27
CA ALA A 3 -12.54 -26.56 19.17
C ALA A 3 -11.22 -26.03 19.77
N ILE A 4 -10.27 -26.90 20.08
CA ILE A 4 -8.95 -26.49 20.61
C ILE A 4 -8.11 -25.89 19.49
N THR A 5 -8.06 -26.54 18.32
CA THR A 5 -7.36 -26.02 17.14
C THR A 5 -7.93 -24.67 16.71
N GLN A 6 -9.26 -24.51 16.73
CA GLN A 6 -9.94 -23.24 16.47
C GLN A 6 -9.57 -22.17 17.49
N ALA A 7 -9.52 -22.50 18.79
CA ALA A 7 -9.13 -21.56 19.82
C ALA A 7 -7.67 -21.09 19.66
N ILE A 8 -6.76 -22.00 19.27
CA ILE A 8 -5.36 -21.66 18.96
C ILE A 8 -5.30 -20.77 17.72
N LEU A 9 -6.02 -21.12 16.65
CA LEU A 9 -6.06 -20.33 15.42
C LEU A 9 -6.59 -18.91 15.68
N ASN A 10 -7.63 -18.77 16.48
CA ASN A 10 -8.21 -17.46 16.82
C ASN A 10 -7.19 -16.60 17.59
N ARG A 11 -6.44 -17.21 18.51
CA ARG A 11 -5.44 -16.53 19.37
C ARG A 11 -4.07 -16.32 18.73
N SER A 12 -3.79 -16.97 17.60
CA SER A 12 -2.53 -16.77 16.88
C SER A 12 -2.38 -15.32 16.42
N LYS A 13 -1.17 -14.88 16.09
CA LYS A 13 -0.92 -13.56 15.53
C LYS A 13 -0.47 -13.67 14.08
N LEU A 14 -0.91 -12.73 13.26
CA LEU A 14 -0.42 -12.53 11.90
C LEU A 14 0.08 -11.09 11.82
N GLU A 15 1.38 -10.93 11.60
CA GLU A 15 2.05 -9.64 11.47
C GLU A 15 2.51 -9.50 10.03
N VAL A 16 2.10 -8.43 9.36
CA VAL A 16 2.47 -8.18 7.95
C VAL A 16 3.81 -7.45 7.92
N GLU A 17 4.75 -7.99 7.15
CA GLU A 17 6.09 -7.42 6.95
C GLU A 17 6.20 -6.67 5.61
N LEU A 18 5.43 -7.10 4.61
CA LEU A 18 5.38 -6.49 3.28
C LEU A 18 4.03 -6.77 2.61
N ILE A 19 3.47 -5.75 1.97
CA ILE A 19 2.44 -5.88 0.94
C ILE A 19 2.95 -5.13 -0.28
N LYS A 20 3.20 -5.83 -1.38
CA LYS A 20 3.61 -5.21 -2.64
C LYS A 20 2.50 -5.34 -3.67
N ILE A 21 2.07 -4.22 -4.21
CA ILE A 21 1.05 -4.14 -5.26
C ILE A 21 1.71 -3.62 -6.54
N SER A 22 1.45 -4.31 -7.65
CA SER A 22 2.01 -3.99 -8.96
C SER A 22 1.04 -4.33 -10.08
N GLN A 23 1.37 -3.91 -11.30
CA GLN A 23 0.59 -4.18 -12.51
C GLN A 23 -0.91 -3.85 -12.34
N PRO A 24 -1.25 -2.62 -11.90
CA PRO A 24 -2.64 -2.22 -11.74
C PRO A 24 -3.38 -2.20 -13.08
N THR A 25 -4.54 -2.86 -13.14
CA THR A 25 -5.51 -2.73 -14.23
C THR A 25 -6.74 -1.95 -13.74
N GLU A 26 -7.80 -1.86 -14.55
CA GLU A 26 -9.06 -1.29 -14.06
C GLU A 26 -9.73 -2.18 -13.01
N ASP A 27 -9.58 -3.50 -13.09
CA ASP A 27 -10.33 -4.50 -12.32
C ASP A 27 -9.43 -5.44 -11.49
N SER A 28 -8.11 -5.26 -11.51
CA SER A 28 -7.17 -6.18 -10.87
C SER A 28 -5.79 -5.58 -10.58
N PHE A 29 -4.98 -6.33 -9.85
CA PHE A 29 -3.58 -6.04 -9.60
C PHE A 29 -2.83 -7.32 -9.22
N VAL A 30 -1.50 -7.30 -9.31
CA VAL A 30 -0.63 -8.35 -8.79
C VAL A 30 -0.20 -8.00 -7.38
N MET A 31 -0.35 -8.94 -6.45
CA MET A 31 -0.05 -8.77 -5.04
C MET A 31 0.96 -9.80 -4.53
N THR A 32 1.95 -9.33 -3.79
CA THR A 32 2.86 -10.14 -2.98
C THR A 32 2.68 -9.74 -1.51
N ILE A 33 2.56 -10.72 -0.61
CA ILE A 33 2.44 -10.50 0.83
C ILE A 33 3.49 -11.34 1.55
N GLU A 34 4.23 -10.70 2.45
CA GLU A 34 5.09 -11.37 3.44
C GLU A 34 4.51 -11.11 4.83
N SER A 35 4.35 -12.18 5.60
CA SER A 35 3.81 -12.10 6.95
C SER A 35 4.44 -13.13 7.87
N LYS A 36 4.52 -12.79 9.15
CA LYS A 36 4.96 -13.69 10.21
C LYS A 36 3.76 -14.14 11.02
N VAL A 37 3.58 -15.45 11.10
CA VAL A 37 2.58 -16.06 11.98
C VAL A 37 3.23 -16.59 13.25
N SER A 38 2.63 -16.30 14.40
CA SER A 38 3.11 -16.75 15.72
C SER A 38 1.98 -17.15 16.64
N GLY A 39 2.28 -17.76 17.79
CA GLY A 39 1.26 -18.22 18.73
C GLY A 39 0.39 -19.37 18.19
N THR A 40 0.93 -20.17 17.26
CA THR A 40 0.23 -21.29 16.61
C THR A 40 0.22 -22.57 17.44
N GLY A 41 0.44 -22.46 18.76
CA GLY A 41 0.55 -23.59 19.68
C GLY A 41 1.99 -24.10 19.88
N PRO A 42 2.17 -25.03 20.84
CA PRO A 42 3.49 -25.53 21.22
C PRO A 42 4.08 -26.57 20.24
N MET A 43 3.25 -27.11 19.34
CA MET A 43 3.63 -28.16 18.39
C MET A 43 3.53 -27.63 16.96
N GLY A 44 4.42 -28.11 16.09
CA GLY A 44 4.33 -27.81 14.66
C GLY A 44 3.07 -28.42 14.04
N ALA A 45 2.42 -27.64 13.18
CA ALA A 45 1.21 -28.04 12.48
C ALA A 45 1.24 -27.58 11.02
N THR A 46 0.60 -28.33 10.14
CA THR A 46 0.45 -28.00 8.72
C THR A 46 -0.97 -27.51 8.46
N MET A 47 -1.10 -26.23 8.10
CA MET A 47 -2.34 -25.65 7.59
C MET A 47 -2.42 -25.91 6.08
N GLN A 48 -3.48 -26.55 5.61
CA GLN A 48 -3.67 -26.79 4.18
C GLN A 48 -3.94 -25.48 3.42
N PRO A 49 -3.60 -25.42 2.11
CA PRO A 49 -3.93 -24.28 1.28
C PRO A 49 -5.44 -23.99 1.28
N MET A 50 -5.80 -22.71 1.19
CA MET A 50 -7.20 -22.26 1.15
C MET A 50 -7.32 -20.92 0.43
N THR A 51 -8.54 -20.56 0.06
CA THR A 51 -8.87 -19.20 -0.39
C THR A 51 -9.58 -18.47 0.73
N VAL A 52 -9.22 -17.21 0.96
CA VAL A 52 -9.87 -16.32 1.92
C VAL A 52 -10.37 -15.06 1.22
N ASP A 53 -11.40 -14.46 1.80
CA ASP A 53 -11.91 -13.16 1.39
C ASP A 53 -11.11 -12.06 2.07
N MET A 54 -10.74 -11.03 1.32
CA MET A 54 -10.13 -9.81 1.84
C MET A 54 -11.21 -8.76 2.05
N MET A 55 -11.53 -8.53 3.31
CA MET A 55 -12.64 -7.70 3.77
C MET A 55 -12.15 -6.36 4.31
N TYR A 56 -12.76 -5.27 3.85
CA TYR A 56 -12.53 -3.94 4.38
C TYR A 56 -13.84 -3.14 4.41
N ASN A 57 -14.13 -2.46 5.54
CA ASN A 57 -15.39 -1.73 5.75
C ASN A 57 -16.66 -2.52 5.41
N GLY A 58 -16.66 -3.82 5.71
CA GLY A 58 -17.78 -4.73 5.48
C GLY A 58 -17.93 -5.27 4.05
N GLY A 59 -17.12 -4.78 3.09
CA GLY A 59 -17.11 -5.27 1.71
C GLY A 59 -15.94 -6.21 1.42
N CYS A 60 -16.19 -7.25 0.63
CA CYS A 60 -15.14 -8.13 0.09
C CYS A 60 -14.55 -7.50 -1.16
N PHE A 61 -13.32 -6.99 -1.08
CA PHE A 61 -12.70 -6.34 -2.23
C PHE A 61 -11.92 -7.30 -3.12
N GLY A 62 -11.58 -8.49 -2.65
CA GLY A 62 -10.84 -9.48 -3.43
C GLY A 62 -10.64 -10.78 -2.67
N LYS A 63 -10.07 -11.78 -3.35
CA LYS A 63 -9.78 -13.10 -2.77
C LYS A 63 -8.29 -13.39 -2.82
N LEU A 64 -7.78 -14.00 -1.77
CA LEU A 64 -6.37 -14.35 -1.60
C LEU A 64 -6.23 -15.86 -1.43
N ASN A 65 -5.36 -16.49 -2.21
CA ASN A 65 -5.03 -17.90 -2.00
C ASN A 65 -3.87 -18.01 -1.02
N LEU A 66 -4.11 -18.58 0.14
CA LEU A 66 -3.08 -18.86 1.12
C LEU A 66 -2.45 -20.22 0.81
N PRO A 67 -1.10 -20.30 0.80
CA PRO A 67 -0.40 -21.56 0.55
C PRO A 67 -0.51 -22.51 1.74
N GLU A 68 0.05 -23.71 1.59
CA GLU A 68 0.29 -24.57 2.75
C GLU A 68 1.26 -23.88 3.71
N VAL A 69 0.92 -23.82 4.99
CA VAL A 69 1.77 -23.22 6.02
C VAL A 69 2.17 -24.26 7.04
N LYS A 70 3.49 -24.48 7.18
CA LYS A 70 4.08 -25.33 8.21
C LYS A 70 4.52 -24.49 9.38
N THR A 71 3.71 -24.50 10.43
CA THR A 71 3.93 -23.71 11.64
C THR A 71 4.97 -24.33 12.56
N LYS A 72 5.68 -23.48 13.31
CA LYS A 72 6.63 -23.87 14.36
C LYS A 72 6.35 -23.02 15.61
N SER A 73 6.74 -23.52 16.78
CA SER A 73 6.55 -22.80 18.05
C SER A 73 7.28 -21.45 18.10
N SER A 74 8.38 -21.29 17.36
CA SER A 74 9.13 -20.04 17.19
C SER A 74 8.47 -19.02 16.25
N GLY A 75 7.35 -19.37 15.61
CA GLY A 75 6.74 -18.64 14.51
C GLY A 75 7.25 -19.08 13.14
N THR A 76 6.52 -18.69 12.10
CA THR A 76 6.74 -19.08 10.70
C THR A 76 6.53 -17.87 9.79
N LEU A 77 7.43 -17.67 8.83
CA LEU A 77 7.23 -16.73 7.72
C LEU A 77 6.30 -17.38 6.68
N VAL A 78 5.33 -16.61 6.21
CA VAL A 78 4.39 -16.97 5.15
C VAL A 78 4.56 -15.96 4.03
N VAL A 79 4.89 -16.47 2.84
CA VAL A 79 5.10 -15.66 1.66
C VAL A 79 4.09 -16.07 0.60
N VAL A 80 3.35 -15.09 0.10
CA VAL A 80 2.44 -15.21 -1.03
C VAL A 80 3.01 -14.34 -2.14
N THR A 81 3.39 -14.93 -3.26
CA THR A 81 4.04 -14.20 -4.37
C THR A 81 3.13 -14.09 -5.58
N ASP A 82 3.12 -12.89 -6.18
CA ASP A 82 2.64 -12.60 -7.53
C ASP A 82 1.24 -13.12 -7.84
N GLN A 83 0.32 -13.04 -6.87
CA GLN A 83 -1.06 -13.43 -7.08
C GLN A 83 -1.84 -12.31 -7.75
N VAL A 84 -2.55 -12.65 -8.83
CA VAL A 84 -3.51 -11.74 -9.45
C VAL A 84 -4.76 -11.67 -8.58
N ILE A 85 -5.04 -10.48 -8.05
CA ILE A 85 -6.23 -10.20 -7.26
C ILE A 85 -7.25 -9.48 -8.16
N LYS A 86 -8.44 -10.06 -8.27
CA LYS A 86 -9.59 -9.38 -8.90
C LYS A 86 -10.30 -8.50 -7.89
N ILE A 87 -10.58 -7.26 -8.28
CA ILE A 87 -11.33 -6.28 -7.50
C ILE A 87 -12.81 -6.62 -7.62
N GLN A 88 -13.40 -7.14 -6.54
CA GLN A 88 -14.81 -7.55 -6.48
C GLN A 88 -15.72 -6.42 -6.03
N ASP A 89 -15.23 -5.59 -5.12
CA ASP A 89 -15.90 -4.39 -4.63
C ASP A 89 -14.95 -3.21 -4.73
N ARG A 90 -15.22 -2.33 -5.71
CA ARG A 90 -14.41 -1.13 -5.98
C ARG A 90 -14.43 -0.14 -4.81
N ASN A 91 -15.56 -0.02 -4.10
CA ASN A 91 -15.70 0.91 -2.99
C ASN A 91 -14.89 0.42 -1.79
N ALA A 92 -15.00 -0.87 -1.45
CA ALA A 92 -14.20 -1.47 -0.38
C ALA A 92 -12.69 -1.41 -0.70
N PHE A 93 -12.31 -1.69 -1.95
CA PHE A 93 -10.91 -1.61 -2.40
C PHE A 93 -10.36 -0.18 -2.29
N THR A 94 -11.06 0.81 -2.85
CA THR A 94 -10.59 2.21 -2.83
C THR A 94 -10.57 2.78 -1.43
N ALA A 95 -11.51 2.37 -0.56
CA ALA A 95 -11.48 2.68 0.87
C ALA A 95 -10.25 2.08 1.56
N PHE A 96 -9.89 0.83 1.26
CA PHE A 96 -8.68 0.19 1.78
C PHE A 96 -7.40 0.93 1.34
N VAL A 97 -7.28 1.23 0.03
CA VAL A 97 -6.12 1.97 -0.51
C VAL A 97 -6.04 3.39 0.03
N ARG A 98 -7.17 4.04 0.31
CA ARG A 98 -7.18 5.35 0.97
C ARG A 98 -6.72 5.25 2.42
N ALA A 99 -7.27 4.30 3.18
CA ALA A 99 -6.94 4.13 4.60
C ALA A 99 -5.46 3.85 4.82
N ILE A 100 -4.86 2.95 4.04
CA ILE A 100 -3.43 2.65 4.18
C ILE A 100 -2.52 3.85 3.86
N LYS A 101 -2.98 4.80 3.04
CA LYS A 101 -2.26 6.05 2.74
C LYS A 101 -2.51 7.16 3.77
N CYS A 102 -3.73 7.28 4.27
CA CYS A 102 -4.15 8.46 5.03
C CYS A 102 -4.21 8.21 6.54
N ASP A 103 -4.51 6.99 6.96
CA ASP A 103 -4.77 6.67 8.35
C ASP A 103 -3.48 6.23 9.06
N ASP A 104 -3.55 6.20 10.40
CA ASP A 104 -2.45 5.77 11.25
C ASP A 104 -2.28 4.26 11.28
N GLU A 105 -3.40 3.57 11.29
CA GLU A 105 -3.52 2.12 11.29
C GLU A 105 -4.87 1.73 10.69
N LEU A 106 -4.95 0.51 10.16
CA LEU A 106 -6.20 -0.08 9.69
C LEU A 106 -6.24 -1.57 10.01
N ILE A 107 -7.44 -2.15 9.94
CA ILE A 107 -7.66 -3.58 10.08
C ILE A 107 -8.17 -4.13 8.75
N LEU A 108 -7.35 -4.94 8.10
CA LEU A 108 -7.78 -5.81 7.00
C LEU A 108 -8.28 -7.11 7.61
N ARG A 109 -9.49 -7.55 7.27
CA ARG A 109 -9.99 -8.83 7.76
C ARG A 109 -9.88 -9.88 6.67
N LEU A 110 -9.17 -10.97 6.96
CA LEU A 110 -9.21 -12.19 6.17
C LEU A 110 -10.35 -13.04 6.70
N ASP A 111 -11.33 -13.41 5.88
CA ASP A 111 -12.51 -14.15 6.32
C ASP A 111 -12.90 -15.30 5.36
N ASN A 112 -13.92 -16.06 5.73
CA ASN A 112 -14.52 -17.12 4.91
C ASN A 112 -13.54 -18.22 4.46
N GLY A 113 -12.45 -18.45 5.21
CA GLY A 113 -11.52 -19.52 4.93
C GLY A 113 -11.98 -20.85 5.54
N ASP A 114 -12.18 -21.86 4.71
CA ASP A 114 -12.34 -23.24 5.16
C ASP A 114 -11.00 -23.98 5.09
N CYS A 115 -10.50 -24.44 6.23
CA CYS A 115 -9.18 -25.06 6.31
C CYS A 115 -9.18 -26.36 7.12
N THR A 116 -8.25 -27.24 6.77
CA THR A 116 -7.86 -28.37 7.61
C THR A 116 -6.45 -28.16 8.12
N ILE A 117 -6.26 -28.28 9.44
CA ILE A 117 -4.95 -28.23 10.08
C ILE A 117 -4.58 -29.65 10.53
N LYS A 118 -3.34 -30.06 10.25
CA LYS A 118 -2.79 -31.38 10.60
C LYS A 118 -1.64 -31.25 11.58
N ALA A 119 -1.66 -32.03 12.66
CA ALA A 119 -0.57 -32.10 13.63
C ALA A 119 -0.53 -33.51 14.26
N LEU A 120 0.67 -34.09 14.40
CA LEU A 120 0.89 -35.39 15.07
C LEU A 120 -0.05 -36.52 14.58
N GLY A 121 -0.29 -36.61 13.25
CA GLY A 121 -1.18 -37.61 12.65
C GLY A 121 -2.67 -37.33 12.80
N LEU A 122 -3.04 -36.24 13.47
CA LEU A 122 -4.42 -35.83 13.69
C LEU A 122 -4.78 -34.68 12.74
N SER A 123 -6.07 -34.54 12.41
CA SER A 123 -6.61 -33.50 11.54
C SER A 123 -7.78 -32.79 12.22
N ALA A 124 -7.89 -31.49 12.02
CA ALA A 124 -8.97 -30.67 12.52
C ALA A 124 -9.50 -29.73 11.44
N LYS A 125 -10.81 -29.64 11.29
CA LYS A 125 -11.46 -28.66 10.41
C LYS A 125 -11.70 -27.38 11.19
N VAL A 126 -11.34 -26.24 10.60
CA VAL A 126 -11.43 -24.92 11.24
C VAL A 126 -11.95 -23.87 10.25
N LYS A 127 -12.57 -22.84 10.80
CA LYS A 127 -12.90 -21.62 10.06
C LYS A 127 -11.81 -20.60 10.28
N TYR A 128 -11.11 -20.23 9.22
CA TYR A 128 -10.09 -19.21 9.24
C TYR A 128 -10.73 -17.83 9.07
N ALA A 129 -10.60 -17.03 10.13
CA ALA A 129 -10.88 -15.61 10.12
C ALA A 129 -9.82 -14.90 10.97
N LYS A 130 -9.16 -13.89 10.42
CA LYS A 130 -8.09 -13.13 11.08
C LYS A 130 -8.22 -11.66 10.80
N ASP A 131 -8.14 -10.87 11.87
CA ASP A 131 -7.95 -9.44 11.77
C ASP A 131 -6.44 -9.17 11.64
N VAL A 132 -6.08 -8.46 10.57
CA VAL A 132 -4.71 -8.14 10.19
C VAL A 132 -4.52 -6.65 10.41
N HIS A 133 -3.80 -6.32 11.47
CA HIS A 133 -3.47 -4.94 11.81
C HIS A 133 -2.32 -4.45 10.92
N ILE A 134 -2.56 -3.35 10.21
CA ILE A 134 -1.60 -2.76 9.27
C ILE A 134 -1.35 -1.32 9.70
N VAL A 135 -0.06 -0.96 9.84
CA VAL A 135 0.35 0.43 10.05
C VAL A 135 0.15 1.19 8.74
N GLY A 136 -0.57 2.32 8.79
CA GLY A 136 -0.77 3.19 7.64
C GLY A 136 0.36 4.21 7.47
N MET A 137 0.32 4.97 6.38
CA MET A 137 1.38 5.95 6.06
C MET A 137 1.32 7.24 6.88
N LYS A 138 0.18 7.54 7.53
CA LYS A 138 -0.08 8.83 8.20
C LYS A 138 0.01 10.04 7.26
N GLY A 139 -0.40 9.85 6.01
CA GLY A 139 -0.10 10.75 4.91
C GLY A 139 1.36 10.66 4.45
N PRO A 140 1.64 10.73 3.14
CA PRO A 140 3.02 10.72 2.67
C PRO A 140 3.75 11.94 3.26
N LYS A 141 4.92 11.72 3.87
CA LYS A 141 5.81 12.81 4.29
C LYS A 141 6.82 13.04 3.20
N ILE A 142 6.80 14.21 2.57
CA ILE A 142 7.68 14.53 1.47
C ILE A 142 8.58 15.73 1.80
N SER A 143 9.80 15.68 1.30
CA SER A 143 10.74 16.80 1.33
C SER A 143 11.44 16.92 0.00
N GLN A 144 11.50 18.13 -0.53
CA GLN A 144 12.20 18.40 -1.77
C GLN A 144 13.72 18.37 -1.55
N VAL A 145 14.42 17.57 -2.35
CA VAL A 145 15.87 17.35 -2.25
C VAL A 145 16.61 18.25 -3.24
N ASN A 146 16.16 18.26 -4.50
CA ASN A 146 16.83 18.98 -5.56
C ASN A 146 15.85 19.46 -6.64
N SER A 147 16.17 20.55 -7.30
CA SER A 147 15.52 20.97 -8.53
C SER A 147 16.51 21.61 -9.50
N ALA A 148 16.51 21.15 -10.74
CA ALA A 148 17.42 21.63 -11.78
C ALA A 148 16.69 21.83 -13.12
N THR A 149 16.97 22.94 -13.79
CA THR A 149 16.42 23.22 -15.13
C THR A 149 17.12 22.34 -16.18
N ARG A 150 16.33 21.74 -17.08
CA ARG A 150 16.82 20.92 -18.20
C ARG A 150 15.94 21.15 -19.42
N GLY A 151 16.49 21.82 -20.44
CA GLY A 151 15.86 21.94 -21.76
C GLY A 151 14.46 22.58 -21.76
N GLY A 152 14.25 23.66 -20.98
CA GLY A 152 12.94 24.34 -20.87
C GLY A 152 11.96 23.71 -19.88
N LYS A 153 12.32 22.58 -19.27
CA LYS A 153 11.63 21.94 -18.14
C LYS A 153 12.52 21.97 -16.90
N PHE A 154 12.04 21.45 -15.78
CA PHE A 154 12.88 21.15 -14.63
C PHE A 154 12.76 19.69 -14.21
N VAL A 155 13.73 19.22 -13.44
CA VAL A 155 13.71 17.91 -12.79
C VAL A 155 13.56 18.17 -11.31
N ASN A 156 12.62 17.49 -10.65
CA ASN A 156 12.32 17.62 -9.23
C ASN A 156 12.55 16.29 -8.53
N THR A 157 13.47 16.26 -7.57
CA THR A 157 13.72 15.07 -6.74
C THR A 157 13.12 15.29 -5.37
N MET A 158 12.25 14.38 -4.97
CA MET A 158 11.55 14.38 -3.69
C MET A 158 11.95 13.15 -2.88
N LYS A 159 12.31 13.36 -1.62
CA LYS A 159 12.42 12.29 -0.63
C LYS A 159 11.05 12.06 0.00
N VAL A 160 10.64 10.81 0.11
CA VAL A 160 9.37 10.37 0.67
C VAL A 160 9.64 9.37 1.79
N TYR A 161 8.92 9.50 2.90
CA TYR A 161 8.94 8.53 3.99
C TYR A 161 7.61 7.78 4.07
N ASN A 162 7.70 6.44 4.04
CA ASN A 162 6.58 5.52 4.14
C ASN A 162 6.80 4.55 5.32
N PRO A 163 6.12 4.72 6.46
CA PRO A 163 6.23 3.82 7.61
C PRO A 163 5.42 2.51 7.46
N SER A 164 4.54 2.42 6.46
CA SER A 164 3.68 1.25 6.26
C SER A 164 4.47 0.10 5.61
N PRO A 165 3.98 -1.16 5.74
CA PRO A 165 4.55 -2.29 5.00
C PRO A 165 4.15 -2.28 3.52
N LEU A 166 3.44 -1.25 3.03
CA LEU A 166 2.89 -1.22 1.69
C LEU A 166 3.86 -0.64 0.68
N GLU A 167 3.99 -1.32 -0.45
CA GLU A 167 4.60 -0.83 -1.66
C GLU A 167 3.58 -0.85 -2.80
N ILE A 168 3.52 0.23 -3.59
CA ILE A 168 2.63 0.33 -4.75
C ILE A 168 3.40 0.89 -5.93
N ASP A 169 3.31 0.22 -7.08
CA ASP A 169 3.68 0.78 -8.37
C ASP A 169 2.50 1.54 -8.99
N HIS A 170 2.58 2.88 -9.02
CA HIS A 170 1.58 3.75 -9.65
C HIS A 170 1.85 3.96 -11.15
N GLY A 171 3.01 3.53 -11.65
CA GLY A 171 3.51 3.88 -12.98
C GLY A 171 3.72 5.38 -13.14
N VAL A 172 3.60 5.87 -14.37
CA VAL A 172 3.73 7.30 -14.69
C VAL A 172 2.56 8.06 -14.07
N SER A 173 2.86 8.83 -13.01
CA SER A 173 1.92 9.60 -12.23
C SER A 173 2.04 11.09 -12.54
N ILE A 174 0.94 11.82 -12.40
CA ILE A 174 0.84 13.25 -12.67
C ILE A 174 0.41 13.96 -11.39
N PHE A 175 1.14 15.02 -11.03
CA PHE A 175 0.90 15.85 -9.87
C PHE A 175 0.89 17.33 -10.22
N GLU A 176 0.19 18.12 -9.42
CA GLU A 176 0.27 19.57 -9.45
C GLU A 176 0.81 20.09 -8.13
N LEU A 177 1.79 20.98 -8.20
CA LEU A 177 2.24 21.77 -7.07
C LEU A 177 1.37 23.02 -6.99
N ARG A 178 0.74 23.26 -5.84
CA ARG A 178 -0.07 24.45 -5.57
C ARG A 178 0.51 25.25 -4.41
N ASN A 179 0.34 26.57 -4.41
CA ASN A 179 0.64 27.39 -3.23
C ASN A 179 -0.42 27.20 -2.13
N GLU A 180 -0.23 27.84 -0.96
CA GLU A 180 -1.19 27.77 0.15
C GLU A 180 -2.58 28.30 -0.20
N SER A 181 -2.69 29.20 -1.19
CA SER A 181 -3.95 29.72 -1.72
C SER A 181 -4.62 28.80 -2.74
N GLY A 182 -3.98 27.68 -3.11
CA GLY A 182 -4.47 26.73 -4.10
C GLY A 182 -4.17 27.09 -5.55
N GLU A 183 -3.38 28.15 -5.82
CA GLU A 183 -2.98 28.52 -7.18
C GLU A 183 -1.87 27.57 -7.69
N PRO A 184 -1.92 27.14 -8.95
CA PRO A 184 -0.93 26.22 -9.53
C PRO A 184 0.44 26.88 -9.72
N LEU A 185 1.49 26.18 -9.30
CA LEU A 185 2.89 26.57 -9.43
C LEU A 185 3.60 25.79 -10.54
N ALA A 186 3.36 24.48 -10.61
CA ALA A 186 3.97 23.59 -11.59
C ALA A 186 3.19 22.28 -11.71
N GLU A 187 3.31 21.63 -12.86
CA GLU A 187 2.93 20.23 -13.05
C GLU A 187 4.17 19.35 -12.95
N LEU A 188 4.05 18.18 -12.32
CA LEU A 188 5.09 17.15 -12.26
C LEU A 188 4.57 15.85 -12.89
N LYS A 189 5.42 15.18 -13.65
CA LYS A 189 5.14 13.89 -14.29
C LYS A 189 6.35 12.97 -14.21
N GLY A 190 6.12 11.72 -13.80
CA GLY A 190 7.17 10.70 -13.77
C GLY A 190 6.72 9.41 -13.11
N ASP A 191 7.59 8.40 -13.16
CA ASP A 191 7.32 7.12 -12.50
C ASP A 191 7.27 7.28 -10.98
N LEU A 192 6.20 6.78 -10.37
CA LEU A 192 6.06 6.71 -8.93
C LEU A 192 5.93 5.25 -8.49
N ARG A 193 6.91 4.83 -7.69
CA ARG A 193 6.84 3.62 -6.87
C ARG A 193 6.95 4.02 -5.42
N ILE A 194 5.85 3.88 -4.68
CA ILE A 194 5.89 4.00 -3.23
C ILE A 194 6.50 2.72 -2.71
N VAL A 195 7.62 2.82 -2.01
CA VAL A 195 8.29 1.68 -1.35
C VAL A 195 8.34 1.92 0.16
N ARG A 196 8.56 0.87 0.95
CA ARG A 196 8.64 0.99 2.41
C ARG A 196 9.90 1.77 2.83
N GLY A 197 9.81 2.52 3.92
CA GLY A 197 10.91 3.32 4.45
C GLY A 197 11.14 4.61 3.69
N ASP A 198 12.40 5.07 3.69
CA ASP A 198 12.83 6.26 2.95
C ASP A 198 13.13 5.91 1.49
N PHE A 199 12.61 6.70 0.55
CA PHE A 199 12.97 6.61 -0.85
C PHE A 199 12.98 7.98 -1.54
N GLU A 200 13.64 8.05 -2.70
CA GLU A 200 13.60 9.22 -3.56
C GLU A 200 12.83 8.91 -4.84
N THR A 201 12.03 9.87 -5.29
CA THR A 201 11.41 9.86 -6.61
C THR A 201 11.83 11.12 -7.36
N THR A 202 12.08 10.97 -8.66
CA THR A 202 12.48 12.07 -9.53
C THR A 202 11.46 12.20 -10.65
N MET A 203 10.90 13.39 -10.80
CA MET A 203 9.87 13.70 -11.79
C MET A 203 10.30 14.86 -12.67
N GLU A 204 9.85 14.86 -13.91
CA GLU A 204 9.97 16.00 -14.79
C GLU A 204 8.88 17.01 -14.44
N GLY A 205 9.21 18.30 -14.45
CA GLY A 205 8.31 19.38 -14.09
C GLY A 205 8.21 20.46 -15.15
N SER A 206 7.03 21.05 -15.26
CA SER A 206 6.75 22.23 -16.09
C SER A 206 6.15 23.33 -15.23
N LEU A 207 6.79 24.50 -15.21
CA LEU A 207 6.33 25.63 -14.41
C LEU A 207 5.06 26.22 -15.01
N LYS A 208 4.19 26.74 -14.15
CA LYS A 208 3.03 27.51 -14.58
C LYS A 208 3.45 28.95 -14.87
N GLU A 209 3.14 29.43 -16.07
CA GLU A 209 3.40 30.82 -16.46
C GLU A 209 2.69 31.80 -15.52
N GLY A 210 3.42 32.80 -15.02
CA GLY A 210 2.91 33.80 -14.09
C GLY A 210 2.69 33.30 -12.66
N ALA A 211 3.18 32.11 -12.30
CA ALA A 211 3.14 31.61 -10.93
C ALA A 211 3.88 32.55 -9.99
N LYS A 212 3.27 32.87 -8.84
CA LYS A 212 3.92 33.69 -7.81
C LYS A 212 4.87 32.84 -6.98
N PRO A 213 6.04 33.37 -6.58
CA PRO A 213 6.94 32.68 -5.66
C PRO A 213 6.23 32.28 -4.36
N SER A 214 6.56 31.08 -3.86
CA SER A 214 6.06 30.56 -2.59
C SER A 214 7.17 29.78 -1.87
N ASN A 215 7.15 29.82 -0.55
CA ASN A 215 8.05 29.04 0.31
C ASN A 215 7.43 27.69 0.75
N LYS A 216 6.15 27.50 0.46
CA LYS A 216 5.41 26.26 0.74
C LYS A 216 4.58 25.86 -0.46
N ALA A 217 4.41 24.57 -0.62
CA ALA A 217 3.50 24.03 -1.62
C ALA A 217 2.72 22.84 -1.07
N VAL A 218 1.65 22.53 -1.78
CA VAL A 218 0.87 21.32 -1.63
C VAL A 218 1.02 20.54 -2.92
N MET A 219 1.49 19.30 -2.81
CA MET A 219 1.50 18.34 -3.92
C MET A 219 0.14 17.65 -3.99
N VAL A 220 -0.56 17.80 -5.10
CA VAL A 220 -1.89 17.22 -5.35
C VAL A 220 -1.79 16.20 -6.49
N GLY A 221 -2.27 14.98 -6.27
CA GLY A 221 -2.35 13.98 -7.34
C GLY A 221 -3.44 14.32 -8.35
N LEU A 222 -3.11 14.34 -9.64
CA LEU A 222 -4.06 14.60 -10.73
C LEU A 222 -4.54 13.31 -11.40
N GLY A 223 -3.68 12.30 -11.52
CA GLY A 223 -3.99 11.07 -12.23
C GLY A 223 -2.75 10.26 -12.58
N THR A 224 -2.93 9.23 -13.39
CA THR A 224 -1.86 8.42 -13.99
C THR A 224 -1.96 8.42 -15.51
N GLU A 225 -0.85 8.24 -16.22
CA GLU A 225 -0.86 8.19 -17.69
C GLU A 225 -1.66 6.99 -18.22
N THR A 226 -1.57 5.85 -17.53
CA THR A 226 -2.38 4.68 -17.82
C THR A 226 -3.67 4.73 -17.02
N LYS A 227 -4.81 4.49 -17.68
CA LYS A 227 -6.11 4.36 -17.01
C LYS A 227 -6.19 3.01 -16.29
N ASN A 228 -6.12 3.05 -14.96
CA ASN A 228 -6.30 1.92 -14.06
C ASN A 228 -6.79 2.48 -12.71
N TRP A 229 -6.91 1.65 -11.66
CA TRP A 229 -7.36 2.13 -10.35
C TRP A 229 -6.39 3.08 -9.64
N CYS A 230 -5.12 3.15 -10.04
CA CYS A 230 -4.17 4.15 -9.54
C CYS A 230 -4.58 5.56 -9.97
N ASP A 231 -5.19 5.75 -11.15
CA ASP A 231 -5.68 7.07 -11.62
C ASP A 231 -6.68 7.69 -10.64
N GLU A 232 -7.52 6.87 -10.01
CA GLU A 232 -8.46 7.30 -8.98
C GLU A 232 -7.76 7.51 -7.64
N THR A 233 -6.96 6.53 -7.20
CA THR A 233 -6.41 6.55 -5.83
C THR A 233 -5.22 7.50 -5.65
N ILE A 234 -4.58 7.95 -6.72
CA ILE A 234 -3.52 8.97 -6.68
C ILE A 234 -4.09 10.35 -6.30
N LYS A 235 -5.36 10.62 -6.64
CA LYS A 235 -6.06 11.88 -6.32
C LYS A 235 -6.29 12.07 -4.81
N ASN A 236 -6.11 11.02 -4.02
CA ASN A 236 -6.10 11.10 -2.55
C ASN A 236 -4.79 11.69 -2.00
N ILE A 237 -3.74 11.85 -2.82
CA ILE A 237 -2.50 12.49 -2.40
C ILE A 237 -2.72 14.01 -2.37
N ASN A 238 -2.58 14.55 -1.17
CA ASN A 238 -2.63 15.97 -0.87
C ASN A 238 -1.61 16.22 0.25
N CYS A 239 -0.39 16.59 -0.13
CA CYS A 239 0.74 16.62 0.79
C CYS A 239 1.40 18.01 0.84
N PRO A 240 1.33 18.72 1.98
CA PRO A 240 2.05 19.98 2.16
C PRO A 240 3.55 19.72 2.38
N PHE A 241 4.40 20.58 1.81
CA PHE A 241 5.85 20.54 1.99
C PHE A 241 6.47 21.94 1.84
N SER A 242 7.70 22.08 2.33
CA SER A 242 8.49 23.32 2.16
C SER A 242 9.19 23.32 0.80
N ILE A 243 9.09 24.42 0.08
CA ILE A 243 9.79 24.63 -1.18
C ILE A 243 11.25 24.98 -0.91
N THR A 244 12.17 24.40 -1.67
CA THR A 244 13.59 24.79 -1.65
C THR A 244 13.82 26.19 -2.25
N PRO A 245 14.81 26.96 -1.76
CA PRO A 245 15.17 28.24 -2.37
C PRO A 245 15.43 28.15 -3.89
N GLN A 246 16.04 27.05 -4.34
CA GLN A 246 16.33 26.78 -5.74
C GLN A 246 15.05 26.74 -6.59
N PHE A 247 14.02 26.04 -6.13
CA PHE A 247 12.74 26.00 -6.84
C PHE A 247 11.97 27.31 -6.72
N SER A 248 12.06 28.01 -5.59
CA SER A 248 11.48 29.34 -5.46
C SER A 248 12.09 30.35 -6.44
N GLN A 249 13.38 30.24 -6.77
CA GLN A 249 14.03 31.06 -7.79
C GLN A 249 13.56 30.75 -9.20
N MET A 250 13.18 29.49 -9.47
CA MET A 250 12.63 29.10 -10.78
C MET A 250 11.25 29.70 -11.04
N LEU A 251 10.51 30.10 -10.01
CA LEU A 251 9.18 30.73 -10.12
C LEU A 251 9.26 32.25 -10.40
N GLN A 252 10.45 32.86 -10.39
CA GLN A 252 10.67 34.29 -10.64
C GLN A 252 11.03 34.54 -12.10
#